data_AF-A0A916FWX7-F1
#
_entry.id   AF-A0A916FWX7-F1
#
_cell.length_a   1.000
_cell.length_b   1.000
_cell.length_c   1.000
_cell.angle_alpha   90.00
_cell.angle_beta   90.00
_cell.angle_gamma   90.00
#
_symmetry.space_group_name_H-M   'P 1'
#
loop_
_entity.id
_entity.type
_entity.pdbx_description
1 polymer ?
#
loop_
_entity_poly.entity_id
_entity_poly.type
_entity_poly.pdbx_seq_one_letter_code
_entity_poly.pdbx_strand_id
1 'polypeptide(L)'
;LIKLEQNYRSTKNILSASNSVIKNNSERIEKALWTQTTEGEPVTYEECLNEYQEARFVVNKIRAAMSKEPGLKFRDFTVLYRTNTQSRPFEELFFEEGIPYNIIGGFRFFDRREIKDTLSYLKALSNPEDSLNFLRIINVPPRGIGKSSLEKVHSAAERGGLTLYQAFRKTVADGVFQRGAVADFISLFDSLRREIDKESIHEFTSRVLHLTGYMEFWEKKKTEDAEERLKNLEGLVAAIRNYEQGHPGAAIKDYLNLVALMSDSDGYDGKANRVTLMSIHAAKGLEFPFVFIAGMEEGIFPHKRSMDEGGIEEERRLCYVAMTRAKRQLYLLSAKNRSAGKETSVQLRSRFIDEIDPAFLKRNDIPPAGTAQDHIETIRKLLGK
;
A
#
# COMPACT_ATOMS: atom_id res chain seq x y z
N LEU A 1 27.93 -35.23 5.06
CA LEU A 1 26.98 -34.11 4.83
C LEU A 1 25.95 -34.14 5.96
N ILE A 2 25.95 -33.16 6.87
CA ILE A 2 24.97 -33.11 7.97
C ILE A 2 23.68 -32.49 7.43
N LYS A 3 22.57 -33.22 7.46
CA LYS A 3 21.26 -32.72 7.02
C LYS A 3 20.47 -32.21 8.23
N LEU A 4 20.23 -30.90 8.29
CA LEU A 4 19.34 -30.30 9.30
C LEU A 4 17.88 -30.39 8.85
N GLU A 5 17.16 -31.43 9.27
CA GLU A 5 15.81 -31.75 8.77
C GLU A 5 14.66 -31.30 9.68
N GLN A 6 14.97 -30.90 10.92
CA GLN A 6 13.96 -30.47 11.86
C GLN A 6 13.68 -28.96 11.74
N ASN A 7 12.43 -28.61 11.48
CA ASN A 7 11.90 -27.25 11.53
C ASN A 7 11.29 -27.00 12.91
N TYR A 8 11.74 -25.96 13.61
CA TYR A 8 11.26 -25.60 14.94
C TYR A 8 10.25 -24.45 14.94
N ARG A 9 9.84 -23.98 13.75
CA ARG A 9 9.16 -22.70 13.55
C ARG A 9 7.68 -22.87 13.21
N SER A 10 7.41 -23.59 12.13
CA SER A 10 6.09 -23.68 11.52
C SER A 10 5.32 -24.87 12.10
N THR A 11 3.99 -24.76 12.15
CA THR A 11 3.11 -25.90 12.43
C THR A 11 3.25 -27.00 11.39
N LYS A 12 2.82 -28.22 11.73
CA LYS A 12 2.89 -29.37 10.82
C LYS A 12 2.15 -29.10 9.52
N ASN A 13 0.94 -28.54 9.56
CA ASN A 13 0.14 -28.28 8.36
C ASN A 13 0.81 -27.29 7.41
N ILE A 14 1.42 -26.22 7.92
CA ILE A 14 2.16 -25.25 7.09
C ILE A 14 3.38 -25.90 6.45
N LEU A 15 4.13 -26.69 7.23
CA LEU A 15 5.35 -27.34 6.74
C LEU A 15 5.03 -28.40 5.68
N SER A 16 3.98 -29.21 5.91
CA SER A 16 3.51 -30.22 4.95
C SER A 16 2.99 -29.58 3.67
N ALA A 17 2.19 -28.50 3.75
CA ALA A 17 1.78 -27.75 2.57
C ALA A 17 2.98 -27.17 1.80
N SER A 18 3.97 -26.62 2.50
CA SER A 18 5.20 -26.09 1.89
C SER A 18 6.01 -27.19 1.20
N ASN A 19 6.15 -28.36 1.85
CA ASN A 19 6.82 -29.53 1.29
C ASN A 19 6.11 -30.04 0.01
N SER A 20 4.78 -29.96 -0.05
CA SER A 20 3.99 -30.31 -1.23
C SER A 20 4.28 -29.42 -2.44
N VAL A 21 4.62 -28.15 -2.22
CA VAL A 21 5.09 -27.28 -3.31
C VAL A 21 6.49 -27.73 -3.74
N ILE A 22 7.48 -27.64 -2.84
CA ILE A 22 8.90 -27.83 -3.21
C ILE A 22 9.29 -29.24 -3.67
N LYS A 23 8.43 -30.26 -3.50
CA LYS A 23 8.65 -31.62 -4.05
C LYS A 23 8.60 -31.66 -5.59
N ASN A 24 8.00 -30.65 -6.23
CA ASN A 24 7.88 -30.57 -7.68
C ASN A 24 9.15 -30.03 -8.39
N ASN A 25 10.22 -29.70 -7.65
CA ASN A 25 11.52 -29.40 -8.26
C ASN A 25 12.27 -30.71 -8.57
N SER A 26 12.77 -30.82 -9.80
CA SER A 26 13.57 -31.94 -10.28
C SER A 26 15.02 -31.90 -9.79
N GLU A 27 15.64 -30.72 -9.72
CA GLU A 27 17.03 -30.57 -9.31
C GLU A 27 17.15 -30.30 -7.80
N ARG A 28 16.80 -31.30 -6.98
CA ARG A 28 16.83 -31.18 -5.52
C ARG A 28 17.50 -32.36 -4.84
N ILE A 29 18.31 -32.06 -3.81
CA ILE A 29 18.72 -33.06 -2.83
C ILE A 29 17.50 -33.42 -1.98
N GLU A 30 17.03 -34.67 -2.08
CA GLU A 30 15.91 -35.16 -1.28
C GLU A 30 16.14 -34.89 0.21
N LYS A 31 15.25 -34.08 0.76
CA LYS A 31 15.27 -33.63 2.15
C LYS A 31 13.87 -33.18 2.54
N ALA A 32 13.11 -34.01 3.23
CA ALA A 32 11.82 -33.61 3.78
C ALA A 32 12.04 -32.95 5.15
N LEU A 33 11.66 -31.68 5.31
CA LEU A 33 11.67 -31.08 6.63
C LEU A 33 10.48 -31.59 7.44
N TRP A 34 10.71 -31.94 8.71
CA TRP A 34 9.68 -32.35 9.66
C TRP A 34 9.66 -31.44 10.88
N THR A 35 8.58 -31.43 11.65
CA THR A 35 8.45 -30.57 12.84
C THR A 35 7.78 -31.30 14.02
N GLN A 36 8.20 -30.95 15.24
CA GLN A 36 7.60 -31.40 16.51
C GLN A 36 6.56 -30.42 17.06
N THR A 37 6.31 -29.31 16.36
CA THR A 37 5.29 -28.33 16.74
C THR A 37 3.89 -28.94 16.67
N THR A 38 2.90 -28.18 17.13
CA THR A 38 1.48 -28.57 17.01
C THR A 38 1.07 -28.74 15.56
N GLU A 39 -0.01 -29.47 15.33
CA GLU A 39 -0.57 -29.68 14.00
C GLU A 39 -0.91 -28.35 13.31
N GLY A 40 -1.51 -27.43 14.07
CA GLY A 40 -1.93 -26.11 13.60
C GLY A 40 -3.13 -26.17 12.65
N GLU A 41 -3.64 -25.01 12.28
CA GLU A 41 -4.71 -24.94 11.29
C GLU A 41 -4.18 -25.23 9.88
N PRO A 42 -5.02 -25.76 8.97
CA PRO A 42 -4.69 -25.87 7.56
C PRO A 42 -4.35 -24.50 6.94
N VAL A 43 -3.50 -24.51 5.91
CA VAL A 43 -3.26 -23.32 5.09
C VAL A 43 -4.59 -22.92 4.44
N THR A 44 -4.95 -21.65 4.50
CA THR A 44 -6.16 -21.15 3.84
C THR A 44 -5.80 -20.53 2.51
N TYR A 45 -6.45 -20.96 1.44
CA TYR A 45 -6.43 -20.29 0.15
C TYR A 45 -7.76 -19.55 -0.08
N GLU A 46 -7.67 -18.28 -0.44
CA GLU A 46 -8.81 -17.43 -0.76
C GLU A 46 -8.63 -16.82 -2.14
N GLU A 47 -9.58 -17.08 -3.03
CA GLU A 47 -9.67 -16.40 -4.32
C GLU A 47 -10.58 -15.17 -4.19
N CYS A 48 -10.02 -13.98 -4.34
CA CYS A 48 -10.72 -12.70 -4.24
C CYS A 48 -11.14 -12.19 -5.63
N LEU A 49 -12.10 -11.26 -5.69
CA LEU A 49 -12.55 -10.69 -6.97
C LEU A 49 -11.50 -9.77 -7.61
N ASN A 50 -10.82 -8.97 -6.78
CA ASN A 50 -9.77 -8.02 -7.17
C ASN A 50 -8.76 -7.75 -6.03
N GLU A 51 -7.73 -6.97 -6.31
CA GLU A 51 -6.66 -6.61 -5.38
C GLU A 51 -7.13 -5.87 -4.11
N TYR A 52 -8.21 -5.09 -4.19
CA TYR A 52 -8.78 -4.43 -3.01
C TYR A 52 -9.57 -5.41 -2.14
N GLN A 53 -10.24 -6.40 -2.73
CA GLN A 53 -10.89 -7.49 -1.98
C GLN A 53 -9.86 -8.39 -1.31
N GLU A 54 -8.71 -8.62 -1.95
CA GLU A 54 -7.56 -9.28 -1.33
C GLU A 54 -7.08 -8.52 -0.08
N ALA A 55 -6.87 -7.20 -0.19
CA ALA A 55 -6.52 -6.36 0.96
C ALA A 55 -7.61 -6.38 2.05
N ARG A 56 -8.90 -6.33 1.66
CA ARG A 56 -10.04 -6.36 2.57
C ARG A 56 -10.13 -7.67 3.34
N PHE A 57 -9.83 -8.78 2.68
CA PHE A 57 -9.73 -10.07 3.34
C PHE A 57 -8.67 -10.05 4.44
N VAL A 58 -7.49 -9.49 4.17
CA VAL A 58 -6.42 -9.35 5.16
C VAL A 58 -6.89 -8.54 6.37
N VAL A 59 -7.48 -7.36 6.16
CA VAL A 59 -8.04 -6.52 7.23
C VAL A 59 -9.02 -7.31 8.10
N ASN A 60 -9.96 -8.01 7.47
CA ASN A 60 -10.98 -8.79 8.16
C ASN A 60 -10.37 -9.92 8.98
N LYS A 61 -9.35 -10.62 8.47
CA LYS A 61 -8.66 -11.67 9.22
C LYS A 61 -7.85 -11.13 10.38
N ILE A 62 -7.16 -10.01 10.21
CA ILE A 62 -6.43 -9.33 11.30
C ILE A 62 -7.41 -8.98 12.43
N ARG A 63 -8.50 -8.29 12.12
CA ARG A 63 -9.51 -7.91 13.13
C ARG A 63 -10.16 -9.11 13.80
N ALA A 64 -10.55 -10.12 13.02
CA ALA A 64 -11.14 -11.33 13.56
C ALA A 64 -10.17 -12.08 14.50
N ALA A 65 -8.89 -12.17 14.15
CA ALA A 65 -7.87 -12.78 15.00
C ALA A 65 -7.65 -11.99 16.29
N MET A 66 -7.50 -10.67 16.21
CA MET A 66 -7.32 -9.79 17.38
C MET A 66 -8.54 -9.74 18.30
N SER A 67 -9.75 -9.89 17.75
CA SER A 67 -10.98 -10.00 18.54
C SER A 67 -11.05 -11.32 19.30
N LYS A 68 -10.64 -12.43 18.66
CA LYS A 68 -10.61 -13.76 19.30
C LYS A 68 -9.50 -13.90 20.33
N GLU A 69 -8.34 -13.27 20.11
CA GLU A 69 -7.17 -13.33 20.98
C GLU A 69 -6.69 -11.91 21.31
N PRO A 70 -7.20 -11.28 22.38
CA PRO A 70 -6.88 -9.89 22.75
C PRO A 70 -5.37 -9.62 22.99
N GLY A 71 -4.59 -10.67 23.18
CA GLY A 71 -3.13 -10.62 23.30
C GLY A 71 -2.42 -10.32 21.98
N LEU A 72 -3.04 -10.58 20.84
CA LEU A 72 -2.46 -10.32 19.52
C LEU A 72 -2.33 -8.83 19.25
N LYS A 73 -1.24 -8.49 18.58
CA LYS A 73 -0.84 -7.13 18.20
C LYS A 73 -0.67 -7.07 16.69
N PHE A 74 -0.76 -5.89 16.09
CA PHE A 74 -0.55 -5.69 14.65
C PHE A 74 0.80 -6.21 14.17
N ARG A 75 1.84 -6.17 15.03
CA ARG A 75 3.17 -6.73 14.76
C ARG A 75 3.21 -8.24 14.55
N ASP A 76 2.16 -8.96 14.92
CA ASP A 76 2.06 -10.41 14.75
C ASP A 76 1.61 -10.80 13.33
N PHE A 77 1.23 -9.81 12.50
CA PHE A 77 0.72 -9.99 11.15
C PHE A 77 1.67 -9.43 10.10
N THR A 78 1.86 -10.18 9.02
CA THR A 78 2.71 -9.80 7.89
C THR A 78 2.05 -10.10 6.56
N VAL A 79 2.13 -9.16 5.62
CA VAL A 79 1.73 -9.33 4.22
C VAL A 79 2.99 -9.42 3.35
N LEU A 80 3.12 -10.53 2.64
CA LEU A 80 4.19 -10.80 1.70
C LEU A 80 3.65 -10.70 0.27
N TYR A 81 4.41 -10.07 -0.60
CA TYR A 81 4.10 -9.96 -2.03
C TYR A 81 5.34 -10.19 -2.89
N ARG A 82 5.15 -10.50 -4.18
CA ARG A 82 6.25 -10.80 -5.08
C ARG A 82 6.93 -9.53 -5.62
N THR A 83 6.16 -8.46 -5.84
CA THR A 83 6.65 -7.15 -6.32
C THR A 83 6.13 -6.01 -5.44
N ASN A 84 6.91 -4.92 -5.31
CA ASN A 84 6.55 -3.80 -4.44
C ASN A 84 5.28 -3.05 -4.90
N THR A 85 4.92 -3.11 -6.18
CA THR A 85 3.70 -2.47 -6.70
C THR A 85 2.43 -3.04 -6.08
N GLN A 86 2.46 -4.31 -5.64
CA GLN A 86 1.33 -4.97 -4.97
C GLN A 86 1.06 -4.42 -3.55
N SER A 87 1.97 -3.64 -2.97
CA SER A 87 1.79 -3.08 -1.62
C SER A 87 0.65 -2.06 -1.56
N ARG A 88 0.41 -1.33 -2.67
CA ARG A 88 -0.45 -0.15 -2.69
C ARG A 88 -1.90 -0.39 -2.20
N PRO A 89 -2.64 -1.43 -2.67
CA PRO A 89 -3.98 -1.70 -2.16
C PRO A 89 -4.00 -2.01 -0.66
N PHE A 90 -2.96 -2.65 -0.12
CA PHE A 90 -2.83 -2.90 1.32
C PHE A 90 -2.52 -1.62 2.09
N GLU A 91 -1.64 -0.77 1.57
CA GLU A 91 -1.32 0.54 2.15
C GLU A 91 -2.57 1.42 2.27
N GLU A 92 -3.29 1.59 1.15
CA GLU A 92 -4.51 2.39 1.08
C GLU A 92 -5.56 1.85 2.05
N LEU A 93 -5.77 0.54 2.08
CA LEU A 93 -6.78 -0.05 2.95
C LEU A 93 -6.41 -0.06 4.43
N PHE A 94 -5.14 -0.32 4.76
CA PHE A 94 -4.69 -0.23 6.15
C PHE A 94 -4.77 1.20 6.65
N PHE A 95 -4.47 2.17 5.79
CA PHE A 95 -4.68 3.57 6.09
C PHE A 95 -6.15 3.89 6.38
N GLU A 96 -7.06 3.48 5.49
CA GLU A 96 -8.52 3.67 5.67
C GLU A 96 -9.04 3.04 6.97
N GLU A 97 -8.54 1.87 7.31
CA GLU A 97 -9.03 1.05 8.42
C GLU A 97 -8.32 1.34 9.76
N GLY A 98 -7.46 2.36 9.79
CA GLY A 98 -6.70 2.75 10.98
C GLY A 98 -5.71 1.66 11.45
N ILE A 99 -5.24 0.81 10.54
CA ILE A 99 -4.29 -0.26 10.82
C ILE A 99 -2.87 0.29 10.62
N PRO A 100 -2.08 0.43 11.69
CA PRO A 100 -0.71 0.93 11.56
C PRO A 100 0.14 -0.12 10.83
N TYR A 101 0.92 0.32 9.85
CA TYR A 101 1.73 -0.56 9.02
C TYR A 101 3.15 -0.01 8.78
N ASN A 102 4.03 -0.87 8.27
CA ASN A 102 5.37 -0.51 7.81
C ASN A 102 5.75 -1.31 6.56
N ILE A 103 6.52 -0.70 5.64
CA ILE A 103 7.05 -1.37 4.45
C ILE A 103 8.54 -1.62 4.57
N ILE A 104 8.97 -2.86 4.31
CA ILE A 104 10.39 -3.22 4.21
C ILE A 104 10.80 -3.39 2.74
N GLY A 105 11.85 -2.68 2.34
CA GLY A 105 12.48 -2.85 1.02
C GLY A 105 11.73 -2.19 -0.14
N GLY A 106 10.85 -1.22 0.15
CA GLY A 106 10.16 -0.38 -0.83
C GLY A 106 9.95 1.05 -0.31
N PHE A 107 9.62 1.99 -1.20
CA PHE A 107 9.20 3.33 -0.78
C PHE A 107 7.75 3.28 -0.28
N ARG A 108 7.48 3.81 0.91
CA ARG A 108 6.12 3.97 1.41
C ARG A 108 5.33 4.87 0.47
N PHE A 109 4.02 4.64 0.33
CA PHE A 109 3.14 5.50 -0.46
C PHE A 109 3.32 6.99 -0.11
N PHE A 110 3.32 7.31 1.19
CA PHE A 110 3.50 8.68 1.70
C PHE A 110 4.93 9.24 1.56
N ASP A 111 5.91 8.39 1.21
CA ASP A 111 7.28 8.82 0.98
C ASP A 111 7.54 9.30 -0.45
N ARG A 112 6.64 8.97 -1.38
CA ARG A 112 6.78 9.33 -2.79
C ARG A 112 6.75 10.85 -2.96
N ARG A 113 7.55 11.36 -3.89
CA ARG A 113 7.79 12.81 -4.05
C ARG A 113 6.49 13.58 -4.29
N GLU A 114 5.66 13.07 -5.18
CA GLU A 114 4.37 13.64 -5.56
C GLU A 114 3.35 13.64 -4.42
N ILE A 115 3.39 12.60 -3.59
CA ILE A 115 2.56 12.52 -2.39
C ILE A 115 3.05 13.51 -1.34
N LYS A 116 4.36 13.56 -1.08
CA LYS A 116 4.96 14.55 -0.17
C LYS A 116 4.70 15.98 -0.61
N ASP A 117 4.79 16.29 -1.91
CA ASP A 117 4.50 17.62 -2.44
C ASP A 117 3.02 18.00 -2.18
N THR A 118 2.09 17.08 -2.44
CA THR A 118 0.67 17.29 -2.18
C THR A 118 0.38 17.48 -0.69
N LEU A 119 0.91 16.62 0.17
CA LEU A 119 0.78 16.77 1.62
C LEU A 119 1.38 18.08 2.13
N SER A 120 2.46 18.55 1.51
CA SER A 120 3.09 19.82 1.87
C SER A 120 2.21 21.02 1.50
N TYR A 121 1.47 20.94 0.39
CA TYR A 121 0.44 21.93 0.07
C TYR A 121 -0.63 21.97 1.15
N LEU A 122 -1.20 20.81 1.49
CA LEU A 122 -2.25 20.72 2.50
C LEU A 122 -1.77 21.21 3.87
N LYS A 123 -0.55 20.83 4.29
CA LYS A 123 0.09 21.29 5.53
C LYS A 123 0.30 22.79 5.55
N ALA A 124 0.87 23.37 4.49
CA ALA A 124 1.11 24.82 4.42
C ALA A 124 -0.21 25.62 4.39
N LEU A 125 -1.23 25.12 3.70
CA LEU A 125 -2.56 25.75 3.66
C LEU A 125 -3.25 25.71 5.03
N SER A 126 -3.12 24.58 5.75
CA SER A 126 -3.69 24.37 7.08
C SER A 126 -2.93 25.11 8.19
N ASN A 127 -1.61 25.21 8.06
CA ASN A 127 -0.72 25.93 8.96
C ASN A 127 0.26 26.82 8.17
N PRO A 128 -0.04 28.11 7.98
CA PRO A 128 0.79 29.03 7.19
C PRO A 128 2.12 29.38 7.85
N GLU A 129 2.26 29.12 9.15
CA GLU A 129 3.50 29.36 9.88
C GLU A 129 4.54 28.25 9.58
N ASP A 130 4.10 27.15 8.94
CA ASP A 130 4.96 26.06 8.49
C ASP A 130 5.81 26.47 7.27
N SER A 131 6.92 27.14 7.58
CA SER A 131 7.85 27.65 6.56
C SER A 131 8.55 26.53 5.77
N LEU A 132 8.68 25.32 6.34
CA LEU A 132 9.32 24.19 5.68
C LEU A 132 8.44 23.64 4.56
N ASN A 133 7.17 23.35 4.87
CA ASN A 133 6.22 22.87 3.86
C ASN A 133 5.93 23.95 2.82
N PHE A 134 5.86 25.22 3.22
CA PHE A 134 5.69 26.34 2.29
C PHE A 134 6.87 26.47 1.32
N LEU A 135 8.11 26.41 1.81
CA LEU A 135 9.31 26.49 0.96
C LEU A 135 9.38 25.34 -0.04
N ARG A 136 8.90 24.14 0.34
CA ARG A 136 8.87 22.98 -0.57
C ARG A 136 7.95 23.19 -1.76
N ILE A 137 6.79 23.81 -1.56
CA ILE A 137 5.73 23.88 -2.58
C ILE A 137 5.75 25.15 -3.42
N ILE A 138 6.44 26.20 -2.97
CA ILE A 138 6.43 27.51 -3.64
C ILE A 138 6.83 27.43 -5.12
N ASN A 139 7.80 26.58 -5.46
CA ASN A 139 8.29 26.39 -6.83
C ASN A 139 8.01 24.97 -7.37
N VAL A 140 6.98 24.30 -6.83
CA VAL A 140 6.54 22.98 -7.29
C VAL A 140 5.05 23.02 -7.62
N PRO A 141 4.60 22.88 -8.89
CA PRO A 141 5.42 22.77 -10.10
C PRO A 141 6.30 24.01 -10.33
N PRO A 142 7.32 23.94 -11.21
CA PRO A 142 8.22 25.06 -11.47
C PRO A 142 7.47 26.33 -11.90
N ARG A 143 7.67 27.42 -11.17
CA ARG A 143 7.08 28.75 -11.42
C ARG A 143 8.11 29.83 -11.77
N GLY A 144 9.39 29.50 -11.72
CA GLY A 144 10.47 30.47 -11.90
C GLY A 144 10.76 31.31 -10.65
N ILE A 145 10.35 30.85 -9.46
CA ILE A 145 10.68 31.49 -8.19
C ILE A 145 12.07 30.99 -7.76
N GLY A 146 13.09 31.76 -8.13
CA GLY A 146 14.50 31.43 -7.92
C GLY A 146 15.12 31.99 -6.64
N LYS A 147 16.42 31.76 -6.48
CA LYS A 147 17.21 32.15 -5.30
C LYS A 147 17.12 33.65 -4.96
N SER A 148 17.18 34.52 -5.97
CA SER A 148 17.11 35.98 -5.76
C SER A 148 15.77 36.44 -5.18
N SER A 149 14.66 35.79 -5.56
CA SER A 149 13.35 36.05 -4.95
C SER A 149 13.33 35.61 -3.48
N LEU A 150 13.88 34.42 -3.20
CA LEU A 150 13.99 33.90 -1.84
C LEU A 150 14.85 34.80 -0.93
N GLU A 151 16.00 35.29 -1.42
CA GLU A 151 16.89 36.18 -0.67
C GLU A 151 16.20 37.51 -0.28
N LYS A 152 15.44 38.11 -1.20
CA LYS A 152 14.65 39.32 -0.91
C LYS A 152 13.59 39.08 0.16
N VAL A 153 12.91 37.94 0.10
CA VAL A 153 11.86 37.58 1.06
C VAL A 153 12.46 37.24 2.42
N HIS A 154 13.58 36.51 2.45
CA HIS A 154 14.28 36.19 3.68
C HIS A 154 14.73 37.46 4.41
N SER A 155 15.27 38.43 3.67
CA SER A 155 15.63 39.75 4.21
C SER A 155 14.42 40.52 4.76
N ALA A 156 13.22 40.31 4.21
CA ALA A 156 11.98 40.88 4.73
C ALA A 156 11.47 40.13 5.97
N ALA A 157 11.65 38.81 6.00
CA ALA A 157 11.30 37.95 7.12
C ALA A 157 12.13 38.29 8.37
N GLU A 158 13.45 38.39 8.23
CA GLU A 158 14.38 38.71 9.33
C GLU A 158 14.10 40.09 9.93
N ARG A 159 13.94 41.12 9.08
CA ARG A 159 13.66 42.50 9.53
C ARG A 159 12.34 42.64 10.27
N GLY A 160 11.36 41.80 9.94
CA GLY A 160 10.00 41.90 10.47
C GLY A 160 9.64 40.85 11.53
N GLY A 161 10.52 39.88 11.80
CA GLY A 161 10.17 38.72 12.64
C GLY A 161 9.00 37.90 12.06
N LEU A 162 8.91 37.81 10.73
CA LEU A 162 7.77 37.19 10.03
C LEU A 162 8.09 35.76 9.63
N THR A 163 7.06 34.91 9.56
CA THR A 163 7.21 33.60 8.89
C THR A 163 7.33 33.77 7.38
N LEU A 164 7.81 32.72 6.69
CA LEU A 164 8.13 32.82 5.27
C LEU A 164 6.92 33.27 4.43
N TYR A 165 5.75 32.69 4.67
CA TYR A 165 4.51 33.09 3.99
C TYR A 165 4.11 34.54 4.29
N GLN A 166 4.19 34.98 5.54
CA GLN A 166 3.91 36.37 5.92
C GLN A 166 4.87 37.34 5.22
N ALA A 167 6.15 36.98 5.13
CA ALA A 167 7.16 37.76 4.42
C ALA A 167 6.85 37.84 2.92
N PHE A 168 6.44 36.74 2.28
CA PHE A 168 6.00 36.75 0.89
C PHE A 168 4.79 37.69 0.70
N ARG A 169 3.75 37.58 1.52
CA ARG A 169 2.59 38.48 1.46
C ARG A 169 2.99 39.94 1.64
N LYS A 170 3.87 40.22 2.59
CA LYS A 170 4.41 41.57 2.83
C LYS A 170 5.18 42.08 1.60
N THR A 171 6.04 41.27 0.99
CA THR A 171 6.80 41.70 -0.20
C THR A 171 5.91 41.96 -1.41
N VAL A 172 4.77 41.27 -1.54
CA VAL A 172 3.75 41.59 -2.55
C VAL A 172 3.06 42.91 -2.22
N ALA A 173 2.62 43.10 -0.97
CA ALA A 173 1.95 44.32 -0.51
C ALA A 173 2.83 45.57 -0.59
N ASP A 174 4.11 45.45 -0.23
CA ASP A 174 5.12 46.51 -0.28
C ASP A 174 5.63 46.77 -1.71
N GLY A 175 5.11 46.04 -2.72
CA GLY A 175 5.42 46.26 -4.12
C GLY A 175 6.79 45.74 -4.59
N VAL A 176 7.45 44.87 -3.82
CA VAL A 176 8.71 44.22 -4.22
C VAL A 176 8.45 43.17 -5.31
N PHE A 177 7.31 42.47 -5.23
CA PHE A 177 6.83 41.54 -6.25
C PHE A 177 5.42 41.91 -6.69
N GLN A 178 5.27 43.00 -7.45
CA GLN A 178 3.95 43.49 -7.89
C GLN A 178 3.27 42.59 -8.93
N ARG A 179 4.04 41.85 -9.75
CA ARG A 179 3.54 41.00 -10.83
C ARG A 179 4.41 39.75 -10.99
N GLY A 180 3.83 38.71 -11.59
CA GLY A 180 4.50 37.46 -11.92
C GLY A 180 4.40 36.40 -10.83
N ALA A 181 5.20 35.34 -10.99
CA ALA A 181 5.03 34.07 -10.28
C ALA A 181 4.82 34.15 -8.76
N VAL A 182 5.51 35.07 -8.07
CA VAL A 182 5.35 35.25 -6.62
C VAL A 182 3.97 35.82 -6.28
N ALA A 183 3.54 36.90 -6.95
CA ALA A 183 2.25 37.52 -6.71
C ALA A 183 1.09 36.58 -7.06
N ASP A 184 1.22 35.86 -8.18
CA ASP A 184 0.23 34.90 -8.67
C ASP A 184 0.08 33.75 -7.68
N PHE A 185 1.20 33.19 -7.21
CA PHE A 185 1.20 32.10 -6.23
C PHE A 185 0.59 32.52 -4.89
N ILE A 186 0.95 33.69 -4.37
CA ILE A 186 0.40 34.19 -3.11
C ILE A 186 -1.10 34.47 -3.21
N SER A 187 -1.57 35.00 -4.33
CA SER A 187 -2.99 35.22 -4.56
C SER A 187 -3.77 33.91 -4.59
N LEU A 188 -3.25 32.89 -5.26
CA LEU A 188 -3.81 31.54 -5.29
C LEU A 188 -3.78 30.89 -3.89
N PHE A 189 -2.68 31.02 -3.16
CA PHE A 189 -2.56 30.45 -1.83
C PHE A 189 -3.56 31.09 -0.86
N ASP A 190 -3.72 32.42 -0.91
CA ASP A 190 -4.71 33.16 -0.13
C ASP A 190 -6.16 32.79 -0.51
N SER A 191 -6.44 32.45 -1.78
CA SER A 191 -7.78 31.94 -2.17
C SER A 191 -8.02 30.54 -1.62
N LEU A 192 -7.09 29.60 -1.82
CA LEU A 192 -7.20 28.23 -1.32
C LEU A 192 -7.37 28.18 0.20
N ARG A 193 -6.63 29.01 0.95
CA ARG A 193 -6.77 29.09 2.42
C ARG A 193 -8.14 29.56 2.89
N ARG A 194 -8.81 30.43 2.13
CA ARG A 194 -10.17 30.89 2.46
C ARG A 194 -11.23 29.81 2.21
N GLU A 195 -10.87 28.69 1.62
CA GLU A 195 -11.80 27.64 1.19
C GLU A 195 -11.49 26.27 1.79
N ILE A 196 -10.44 26.15 2.61
CA ILE A 196 -9.95 24.88 3.18
C ILE A 196 -11.01 24.09 3.97
N ASP A 197 -11.96 24.78 4.57
CA ASP A 197 -13.03 24.18 5.40
C ASP A 197 -14.43 24.31 4.74
N LYS A 198 -14.49 24.62 3.43
CA LYS A 198 -15.77 24.85 2.72
C LYS A 198 -16.30 23.65 1.94
N GLU A 199 -15.48 22.63 1.77
CA GLU A 199 -15.81 21.40 1.05
C GLU A 199 -15.10 20.21 1.69
N SER A 200 -15.32 19.01 1.16
CA SER A 200 -14.66 17.80 1.65
C SER A 200 -13.14 17.84 1.38
N ILE A 201 -12.35 17.14 2.21
CA ILE A 201 -10.90 17.07 2.13
C ILE A 201 -10.46 16.53 0.76
N HIS A 202 -11.14 15.51 0.21
CA HIS A 202 -10.78 14.95 -1.09
C HIS A 202 -11.06 15.92 -2.25
N GLU A 203 -12.21 16.62 -2.23
CA GLU A 203 -12.52 17.67 -3.21
C GLU A 203 -11.51 18.82 -3.12
N PHE A 204 -11.21 19.27 -1.90
CA PHE A 204 -10.20 20.30 -1.66
C PHE A 204 -8.83 19.90 -2.16
N THR A 205 -8.41 18.65 -1.90
CA THR A 205 -7.13 18.13 -2.36
C THR A 205 -7.08 18.07 -3.88
N SER A 206 -8.13 17.56 -4.54
CA SER A 206 -8.23 17.55 -6.00
C SER A 206 -8.16 18.97 -6.58
N ARG A 207 -8.89 19.92 -5.98
CA ARG A 207 -8.88 21.32 -6.40
C ARG A 207 -7.51 21.98 -6.23
N VAL A 208 -6.81 21.73 -5.12
CA VAL A 208 -5.44 22.20 -4.91
C VAL A 208 -4.51 21.67 -6.00
N LEU A 209 -4.60 20.37 -6.31
CA LEU A 209 -3.78 19.73 -7.34
C LEU A 209 -3.97 20.35 -8.73
N HIS A 210 -5.20 20.67 -9.12
CA HIS A 210 -5.53 21.32 -10.39
C HIS A 210 -5.19 22.81 -10.42
N LEU A 211 -5.63 23.59 -9.42
CA LEU A 211 -5.42 25.04 -9.43
C LEU A 211 -3.95 25.43 -9.29
N THR A 212 -3.14 24.59 -8.65
CA THR A 212 -1.68 24.82 -8.56
C THR A 212 -0.93 24.44 -9.85
N GLY A 213 -1.60 23.74 -10.78
CA GLY A 213 -1.03 23.22 -12.01
C GLY A 213 -0.22 21.94 -11.84
N TYR A 214 -0.34 21.24 -10.70
CA TYR A 214 0.54 20.12 -10.36
C TYR A 214 0.19 18.84 -11.15
N MET A 215 -1.10 18.59 -11.39
CA MET A 215 -1.55 17.50 -12.26
C MET A 215 -1.09 17.74 -13.70
N GLU A 216 -1.37 18.94 -14.22
CA GLU A 216 -1.07 19.35 -15.59
C GLU A 216 0.44 19.35 -15.85
N PHE A 217 1.25 19.63 -14.83
CA PHE A 217 2.71 19.52 -14.90
C PHE A 217 3.17 18.10 -15.20
N TRP A 218 2.59 17.09 -14.55
CA TRP A 218 2.93 15.68 -14.81
C TRP A 218 2.33 15.20 -16.13
N GLU A 219 1.08 15.56 -16.43
CA GLU A 219 0.42 15.20 -17.70
C GLU A 219 1.22 15.66 -18.93
N LYS A 220 1.78 16.88 -18.88
CA LYS A 220 2.58 17.43 -19.99
C LYS A 220 3.86 16.64 -20.30
N LYS A 221 4.40 15.89 -19.34
CA LYS A 221 5.65 15.15 -19.53
C LYS A 221 5.50 13.92 -20.42
N LYS A 222 4.32 13.30 -20.46
CA LYS A 222 4.00 12.12 -21.29
C LYS A 222 5.05 11.00 -21.20
N THR A 223 5.54 10.73 -20.00
CA THR A 223 6.48 9.63 -19.70
C THR A 223 5.82 8.59 -18.79
N GLU A 224 6.33 7.36 -18.80
CA GLU A 224 5.86 6.29 -17.90
C GLU A 224 5.95 6.69 -16.41
N ASP A 225 7.06 7.32 -15.98
CA ASP A 225 7.20 7.89 -14.63
C ASP A 225 6.12 8.95 -14.33
N ALA A 226 5.73 9.77 -15.32
CA ALA A 226 4.70 10.77 -15.11
C ALA A 226 3.30 10.14 -14.97
N GLU A 227 3.00 9.11 -15.77
CA GLU A 227 1.76 8.34 -15.65
C GLU A 227 1.66 7.63 -14.29
N GLU A 228 2.76 7.07 -13.79
CA GLU A 228 2.79 6.47 -12.46
C GLU A 228 2.51 7.50 -11.37
N ARG A 229 3.12 8.68 -11.45
CA ARG A 229 2.88 9.77 -10.49
C ARG A 229 1.44 10.25 -10.50
N LEU A 230 0.84 10.42 -11.68
CA LEU A 230 -0.58 10.77 -11.80
C LEU A 230 -1.48 9.73 -11.13
N LYS A 231 -1.22 8.43 -11.37
CA LYS A 231 -1.94 7.35 -10.68
C LYS A 231 -1.75 7.41 -9.17
N ASN A 232 -0.59 7.83 -8.67
CA ASN A 232 -0.35 7.97 -7.24
C ASN A 232 -1.13 9.14 -6.64
N LEU A 233 -1.21 10.27 -7.36
CA LEU A 233 -2.01 11.44 -6.97
C LEU A 233 -3.51 11.11 -6.94
N GLU A 234 -4.01 10.41 -7.95
CA GLU A 234 -5.38 9.89 -7.97
C GLU A 234 -5.65 8.95 -6.79
N GLY A 235 -4.69 8.07 -6.49
CA GLY A 235 -4.72 7.20 -5.31
C GLY A 235 -4.82 7.96 -3.99
N LEU A 236 -4.08 9.06 -3.87
CA LEU A 236 -4.13 9.90 -2.66
C LEU A 236 -5.51 10.53 -2.48
N VAL A 237 -6.10 11.07 -3.55
CA VAL A 237 -7.45 11.64 -3.50
C VAL A 237 -8.48 10.57 -3.13
N ALA A 238 -8.37 9.37 -3.70
CA ALA A 238 -9.23 8.24 -3.35
C ALA A 238 -9.08 7.82 -1.87
N ALA A 239 -7.84 7.72 -1.38
CA ALA A 239 -7.55 7.37 0.01
C ALA A 239 -8.10 8.42 0.99
N ILE A 240 -8.00 9.70 0.67
CA ILE A 240 -8.62 10.79 1.45
C ILE A 240 -10.15 10.65 1.46
N ARG A 241 -10.75 10.41 0.30
CA ARG A 241 -12.21 10.24 0.18
C ARG A 241 -12.72 9.08 1.04
N ASN A 242 -12.00 7.96 1.03
CA ASN A 242 -12.36 6.79 1.83
C ASN A 242 -12.17 7.04 3.32
N TYR A 243 -11.10 7.76 3.72
CA TYR A 243 -10.93 8.23 5.09
C TYR A 243 -12.12 9.07 5.57
N GLU A 244 -12.61 10.01 4.75
CA GLU A 244 -13.77 10.85 5.09
C GLU A 244 -15.07 10.06 5.23
N GLN A 245 -15.27 9.02 4.43
CA GLN A 245 -16.43 8.12 4.57
C GLN A 245 -16.38 7.36 5.91
N GLY A 246 -15.20 6.95 6.35
CA GLY A 246 -14.99 6.29 7.64
C GLY A 246 -15.00 7.26 8.84
N HIS A 247 -14.78 8.55 8.60
CA HIS A 247 -14.69 9.59 9.64
C HIS A 247 -15.54 10.82 9.26
N PRO A 248 -16.89 10.71 9.28
CA PRO A 248 -17.76 11.82 8.92
C PRO A 248 -17.48 13.06 9.77
N GLY A 249 -17.23 14.20 9.12
CA GLY A 249 -16.94 15.47 9.78
C GLY A 249 -15.47 15.67 10.20
N ALA A 250 -14.56 14.78 9.80
CA ALA A 250 -13.12 14.98 10.02
C ALA A 250 -12.63 16.25 9.32
N ALA A 251 -11.78 17.02 10.00
CA ALA A 251 -11.11 18.17 9.42
C ALA A 251 -9.81 17.74 8.72
N ILE A 252 -9.31 18.59 7.82
CA ILE A 252 -8.01 18.35 7.14
C ILE A 252 -6.86 18.15 8.13
N LYS A 253 -6.91 18.83 9.29
CA LYS A 253 -5.91 18.69 10.36
C LYS A 253 -5.88 17.28 10.94
N ASP A 254 -7.04 16.64 11.08
CA ASP A 254 -7.14 15.28 11.62
C ASP A 254 -6.48 14.29 10.67
N TYR A 255 -6.74 14.42 9.37
CA TYR A 255 -6.08 13.63 8.33
C TYR A 255 -4.56 13.83 8.32
N LEU A 256 -4.10 15.09 8.37
CA LEU A 256 -2.67 15.40 8.36
C LEU A 256 -1.94 14.88 9.61
N ASN A 257 -2.60 14.87 10.77
CA ASN A 257 -2.07 14.28 11.99
C ASN A 257 -1.94 12.75 11.88
N LEU A 258 -2.94 12.08 11.31
CA LEU A 258 -2.88 10.65 11.03
C LEU A 258 -1.69 10.30 10.13
N VAL A 259 -1.52 11.05 9.03
CA VAL A 259 -0.39 10.84 8.10
C VAL A 259 0.96 11.07 8.78
N ALA A 260 1.08 12.08 9.66
CA ALA A 260 2.31 12.35 10.39
C ALA A 260 2.69 11.19 11.33
N LEU A 261 1.73 10.65 12.07
CA LEU A 261 1.92 9.50 12.98
C LEU A 261 2.45 8.24 12.24
N MET A 262 2.10 8.10 10.96
CA MET A 262 2.51 6.97 10.13
C MET A 262 3.89 7.18 9.50
N SER A 263 4.28 8.43 9.24
CA SER A 263 5.53 8.81 8.57
C SER A 263 6.75 8.80 9.50
N ASP A 264 6.58 9.06 10.80
CA ASP A 264 7.67 9.22 11.79
C ASP A 264 8.38 7.91 12.23
N SER A 265 8.15 6.77 11.56
CA SER A 265 8.78 5.51 11.96
C SER A 265 9.79 5.01 10.92
N ASP A 266 11.05 5.33 11.10
CA ASP A 266 12.14 4.72 10.34
C ASP A 266 12.45 3.30 10.84
N GLY A 267 12.60 2.35 9.91
CA GLY A 267 13.18 1.03 10.17
C GLY A 267 12.20 -0.07 10.63
N TYR A 268 12.62 -1.32 10.43
CA TYR A 268 11.99 -2.49 11.05
C TYR A 268 12.28 -2.47 12.56
N ASP A 269 11.46 -1.76 13.32
CA ASP A 269 11.38 -1.98 14.76
C ASP A 269 10.38 -3.12 15.01
N GLY A 270 10.89 -4.34 15.19
CA GLY A 270 10.07 -5.50 15.54
C GLY A 270 9.29 -5.35 16.86
N LYS A 271 9.52 -4.28 17.63
CA LYS A 271 8.74 -3.95 18.82
C LYS A 271 7.54 -3.05 18.51
N ALA A 272 7.58 -2.25 17.45
CA ALA A 272 6.50 -1.35 17.08
C ALA A 272 5.24 -2.16 16.71
N ASN A 273 4.09 -1.78 17.26
CA ASN A 273 2.83 -2.47 17.04
C ASN A 273 2.25 -2.14 15.65
N ARG A 274 2.81 -2.73 14.59
CA ARG A 274 2.45 -2.43 13.18
C ARG A 274 2.44 -3.68 12.31
N VAL A 275 1.52 -3.76 11.37
CA VAL A 275 1.50 -4.82 10.34
C VAL A 275 2.70 -4.63 9.42
N THR A 276 3.42 -5.70 9.11
CA THR A 276 4.58 -5.60 8.23
C THR A 276 4.21 -5.95 6.79
N LEU A 277 4.53 -5.06 5.85
CA LEU A 277 4.40 -5.27 4.40
C LEU A 277 5.80 -5.42 3.83
N MET A 278 6.06 -6.46 3.06
CA MET A 278 7.37 -6.62 2.43
C MET A 278 7.35 -7.53 1.21
N SER A 279 8.37 -7.39 0.37
CA SER A 279 8.60 -8.38 -0.68
C SER A 279 9.02 -9.72 -0.07
N ILE A 280 8.70 -10.82 -0.75
CA ILE A 280 9.11 -12.17 -0.34
C ILE A 280 10.64 -12.28 -0.16
N HIS A 281 11.41 -11.56 -0.99
CA HIS A 281 12.86 -11.52 -0.89
C HIS A 281 13.33 -10.87 0.43
N ALA A 282 12.67 -9.78 0.85
CA ALA A 282 12.98 -9.10 2.10
C ALA A 282 12.60 -9.93 3.35
N ALA A 283 11.73 -10.92 3.21
CA ALA A 283 11.33 -11.79 4.31
C ALA A 283 12.37 -12.87 4.68
N LYS A 284 13.45 -13.03 3.88
CA LYS A 284 14.47 -14.06 4.13
C LYS A 284 15.09 -13.88 5.52
N GLY A 285 15.04 -14.95 6.31
CA GLY A 285 15.57 -14.96 7.68
C GLY A 285 14.58 -14.48 8.74
N LEU A 286 13.48 -13.82 8.36
CA LEU A 286 12.41 -13.40 9.28
C LEU A 286 11.40 -14.52 9.50
N GLU A 287 10.53 -14.33 10.50
CA GLU A 287 9.46 -15.26 10.87
C GLU A 287 8.34 -14.52 11.62
N PHE A 288 7.09 -14.88 11.33
CA PHE A 288 5.91 -14.17 11.83
C PHE A 288 4.82 -15.13 12.27
N PRO A 289 4.04 -14.80 13.33
CA PRO A 289 2.89 -15.61 13.75
C PRO A 289 1.87 -15.84 12.64
N PHE A 290 1.41 -14.77 11.98
CA PHE A 290 0.43 -14.79 10.91
C PHE A 290 1.03 -14.20 9.63
N VAL A 291 0.94 -14.95 8.53
CA VAL A 291 1.43 -14.51 7.22
C VAL A 291 0.34 -14.59 6.17
N PHE A 292 0.22 -13.54 5.38
CA PHE A 292 -0.57 -13.48 4.16
C PHE A 292 0.40 -13.41 2.98
N ILE A 293 0.25 -14.29 1.99
CA ILE A 293 0.99 -14.21 0.72
C ILE A 293 -0.01 -13.77 -0.35
N ALA A 294 0.17 -12.55 -0.85
CA ALA A 294 -0.69 -11.92 -1.82
C ALA A 294 -0.22 -12.16 -3.27
N GLY A 295 -1.17 -12.17 -4.20
CA GLY A 295 -0.91 -12.33 -5.63
C GLY A 295 -0.37 -13.70 -6.02
N MET A 296 -0.96 -14.76 -5.49
CA MET A 296 -0.74 -16.14 -5.90
C MET A 296 -1.39 -16.41 -7.26
N GLU A 297 -0.90 -15.74 -8.29
CA GLU A 297 -1.43 -15.71 -9.66
C GLU A 297 -0.32 -16.00 -10.68
N GLU A 298 -0.63 -16.71 -11.77
CA GLU A 298 0.31 -16.94 -12.87
C GLU A 298 0.74 -15.60 -13.50
N GLY A 299 2.04 -15.39 -13.63
CA GLY A 299 2.62 -14.15 -14.15
C GLY A 299 2.98 -13.14 -13.06
N ILE A 300 2.36 -13.22 -11.88
CA ILE A 300 2.75 -12.44 -10.69
C ILE A 300 3.59 -13.30 -9.76
N PHE A 301 3.08 -14.45 -9.31
CA PHE A 301 3.81 -15.43 -8.52
C PHE A 301 3.36 -16.86 -8.87
N PRO A 302 4.04 -17.54 -9.82
CA PRO A 302 5.38 -17.25 -10.34
C PRO A 302 5.45 -16.02 -11.26
N HIS A 303 6.53 -15.25 -11.12
CA HIS A 303 6.75 -14.03 -11.91
C HIS A 303 7.02 -14.36 -13.40
N LYS A 304 6.34 -13.66 -14.30
CA LYS A 304 6.38 -13.92 -15.77
C LYS A 304 7.80 -14.01 -16.35
N ARG A 305 8.69 -13.08 -16.00
CA ARG A 305 10.07 -13.11 -16.52
C ARG A 305 10.83 -14.38 -16.12
N SER A 306 10.66 -14.81 -14.86
CA SER A 306 11.31 -16.01 -14.35
C SER A 306 10.76 -17.26 -15.02
N MET A 307 9.48 -17.25 -15.39
CA MET A 307 8.85 -18.32 -16.17
C MET A 307 9.45 -18.44 -17.58
N ASP A 308 9.57 -17.32 -18.28
CA ASP A 308 10.09 -17.27 -19.65
C ASP A 308 11.56 -17.72 -19.72
N GLU A 309 12.33 -17.50 -18.65
CA GLU A 309 13.73 -17.91 -18.50
C GLU A 309 13.92 -19.35 -17.96
N GLY A 310 12.83 -20.11 -17.75
CA GLY A 310 12.88 -21.47 -17.19
C GLY A 310 13.14 -21.52 -15.67
N GLY A 311 13.13 -20.38 -15.00
CA GLY A 311 13.35 -20.20 -13.56
C GLY A 311 12.18 -20.58 -12.64
N ILE A 312 11.27 -21.45 -13.09
CA ILE A 312 10.11 -21.89 -12.28
C ILE A 312 10.53 -22.55 -10.96
N GLU A 313 11.62 -23.31 -10.99
CA GLU A 313 12.14 -23.96 -9.79
C GLU A 313 12.61 -22.95 -8.74
N GLU A 314 13.12 -21.80 -9.16
CA GLU A 314 13.56 -20.73 -8.26
C GLU A 314 12.36 -19.99 -7.67
N GLU A 315 11.34 -19.68 -8.48
CA GLU A 315 10.08 -19.13 -7.97
C GLU A 315 9.40 -20.10 -6.99
N ARG A 316 9.52 -21.41 -7.22
CA ARG A 316 9.03 -22.43 -6.29
C ARG A 316 9.81 -22.46 -4.98
N ARG A 317 11.14 -22.30 -5.05
CA ARG A 317 12.00 -22.11 -3.85
C ARG A 317 11.61 -20.85 -3.09
N LEU A 318 11.31 -19.75 -3.77
CA LEU A 318 10.80 -18.53 -3.16
C LEU A 318 9.44 -18.75 -2.48
N CYS A 319 8.51 -19.48 -3.12
CA CYS A 319 7.21 -19.82 -2.54
C CYS A 319 7.38 -20.63 -1.26
N TYR A 320 8.22 -21.66 -1.29
CA TYR A 320 8.57 -22.45 -0.11
C TYR A 320 9.13 -21.58 1.03
N VAL A 321 10.06 -20.68 0.72
CA VAL A 321 10.63 -19.75 1.70
C VAL A 321 9.54 -18.85 2.28
N ALA A 322 8.65 -18.31 1.46
CA ALA A 322 7.55 -17.44 1.88
C ALA A 322 6.57 -18.16 2.82
N MET A 323 6.12 -19.37 2.46
CA MET A 323 5.21 -20.17 3.27
C MET A 323 5.82 -20.51 4.65
N THR A 324 7.11 -20.85 4.66
CA THR A 324 7.86 -21.17 5.90
C THR A 324 8.27 -19.95 6.73
N ARG A 325 7.82 -18.73 6.36
CA ARG A 325 7.89 -17.57 7.26
C ARG A 325 6.80 -17.62 8.33
N ALA A 326 5.70 -18.33 8.08
CA ALA A 326 4.56 -18.43 8.98
C ALA A 326 4.85 -19.42 10.13
N LYS A 327 4.55 -19.01 11.36
CA LYS A 327 4.64 -19.87 12.56
C LYS A 327 3.32 -20.55 12.87
N ARG A 328 2.22 -19.80 12.94
CA ARG A 328 0.91 -20.28 13.42
C ARG A 328 -0.11 -20.44 12.30
N GLN A 329 -0.23 -19.43 11.42
CA GLN A 329 -1.27 -19.39 10.39
C GLN A 329 -0.72 -18.82 9.08
N LEU A 330 -1.09 -19.45 7.97
CA LEU A 330 -0.76 -19.02 6.62
C LEU A 330 -2.03 -18.84 5.79
N TYR A 331 -2.09 -17.71 5.10
CA TYR A 331 -3.10 -17.39 4.09
C TYR A 331 -2.43 -17.18 2.74
N LEU A 332 -2.96 -17.81 1.70
CA LEU A 332 -2.56 -17.64 0.31
C LEU A 332 -3.70 -16.94 -0.42
N LEU A 333 -3.43 -15.82 -1.06
CA LEU A 333 -4.45 -14.98 -1.66
C LEU A 333 -4.17 -14.78 -3.15
N SER A 334 -5.22 -14.81 -3.96
CA SER A 334 -5.19 -14.41 -5.36
C SER A 334 -6.39 -13.54 -5.68
N ALA A 335 -6.34 -12.80 -6.78
CA ALA A 335 -7.43 -12.00 -7.32
C ALA A 335 -7.80 -12.47 -8.73
N LYS A 336 -9.09 -12.61 -9.05
CA LYS A 336 -9.55 -12.94 -10.42
C LYS A 336 -9.23 -11.85 -11.43
N ASN A 337 -9.25 -10.60 -11.00
CA ASN A 337 -8.96 -9.44 -11.84
C ASN A 337 -7.95 -8.56 -11.13
N ARG A 338 -6.99 -8.00 -11.86
CA ARG A 338 -6.13 -6.93 -11.34
C ARG A 338 -6.08 -5.75 -12.29
N SER A 339 -6.12 -4.56 -11.71
CA SER A 339 -5.92 -3.32 -12.45
C SER A 339 -4.43 -2.93 -12.43
N ALA A 340 -3.86 -2.74 -13.62
CA ALA A 340 -2.51 -2.22 -13.82
C ALA A 340 -2.62 -0.91 -14.61
N GLY A 341 -2.89 0.19 -13.91
CA GLY A 341 -3.20 1.46 -14.57
C GLY A 341 -4.61 1.49 -15.15
N LYS A 342 -4.74 1.71 -16.46
CA LYS A 342 -6.05 1.76 -17.15
C LYS A 342 -6.54 0.38 -17.59
N GLU A 343 -5.66 -0.62 -17.58
CA GLU A 343 -5.99 -1.96 -18.03
C GLU A 343 -6.36 -2.84 -16.84
N THR A 344 -7.46 -3.57 -16.99
CA THR A 344 -7.85 -4.64 -16.06
C THR A 344 -7.67 -5.97 -16.78
N SER A 345 -6.94 -6.87 -16.15
CA SER A 345 -6.64 -8.18 -16.72
C SER A 345 -7.14 -9.30 -15.80
N VAL A 346 -7.74 -10.32 -16.43
CA VAL A 346 -8.11 -11.56 -15.75
C VAL A 346 -6.84 -12.31 -15.42
N GLN A 347 -6.74 -12.78 -14.17
CA GLN A 347 -5.60 -13.54 -13.68
C GLN A 347 -5.96 -15.02 -13.59
N LEU A 348 -4.99 -15.86 -13.88
CA LEU A 348 -5.07 -17.29 -13.59
C LEU A 348 -4.45 -17.53 -12.22
N ARG A 349 -5.07 -18.41 -11.43
CA ARG A 349 -4.49 -18.87 -10.16
C ARG A 349 -3.11 -19.48 -10.38
N SER A 350 -2.18 -19.19 -9.47
CA SER A 350 -0.84 -19.78 -9.47
C SER A 350 -0.88 -21.30 -9.38
N ARG A 351 -0.07 -21.96 -10.20
CA ARG A 351 0.17 -23.41 -10.13
C ARG A 351 0.62 -23.87 -8.75
N PHE A 352 1.29 -23.02 -7.97
CA PHE A 352 1.76 -23.37 -6.63
C PHE A 352 0.60 -23.71 -5.68
N ILE A 353 -0.61 -23.20 -5.94
CA ILE A 353 -1.80 -23.56 -5.15
C ILE A 353 -2.26 -24.99 -5.46
N ASP A 354 -2.13 -25.42 -6.72
CA ASP A 354 -2.52 -26.76 -7.18
C ASP A 354 -1.46 -27.82 -6.88
N GLU A 355 -0.23 -27.42 -6.58
CA GLU A 355 0.83 -28.28 -6.07
C GLU A 355 0.66 -28.66 -4.58
N ILE A 356 -0.18 -27.93 -3.83
CA ILE A 356 -0.43 -28.20 -2.40
C ILE A 356 -1.42 -29.36 -2.24
N ASP A 357 -1.03 -30.33 -1.40
CA ASP A 357 -1.91 -31.44 -1.03
C ASP A 357 -3.20 -30.93 -0.36
N PRO A 358 -4.39 -31.30 -0.86
CA PRO A 358 -5.68 -30.90 -0.30
C PRO A 358 -5.85 -31.19 1.20
N ALA A 359 -5.17 -32.19 1.74
CA ALA A 359 -5.22 -32.50 3.17
C ALA A 359 -4.72 -31.35 4.06
N PHE A 360 -3.87 -30.47 3.53
CA PHE A 360 -3.28 -29.33 4.26
C PHE A 360 -3.79 -27.98 3.78
N LEU A 361 -4.78 -27.96 2.88
CA LEU A 361 -5.28 -26.75 2.23
C LEU A 361 -6.79 -26.64 2.37
N LYS A 362 -7.25 -25.59 3.04
CA LYS A 362 -8.65 -25.15 3.02
C LYS A 362 -8.86 -24.15 1.90
N ARG A 363 -9.66 -24.49 0.90
CA ARG A 363 -10.00 -23.62 -0.24
C ARG A 363 -11.34 -22.94 -0.01
N ASN A 364 -11.36 -21.62 -0.17
CA ASN A 364 -12.58 -20.84 -0.34
C ASN A 364 -12.50 -20.20 -1.73
N ASP A 365 -12.97 -20.93 -2.74
CA ASP A 365 -13.02 -20.43 -4.10
C ASP A 365 -14.30 -19.59 -4.27
N ILE A 366 -14.22 -18.46 -5.00
CA ILE A 366 -15.44 -17.81 -5.49
C ILE A 366 -16.06 -18.81 -6.47
N PRO A 367 -17.29 -19.32 -6.21
CA PRO A 367 -17.94 -20.22 -7.13
C PRO A 367 -17.88 -19.61 -8.53
N PRO A 368 -17.62 -20.39 -9.60
CA PRO A 368 -17.82 -19.87 -10.95
C PRO A 368 -19.20 -19.22 -10.98
N ALA A 369 -19.32 -18.05 -11.60
CA ALA A 369 -20.63 -17.44 -11.81
C ALA A 369 -21.48 -18.54 -12.46
N GLY A 370 -22.48 -19.03 -11.72
CA GLY A 370 -23.25 -20.18 -12.15
C GLY A 370 -23.73 -19.94 -13.56
N THR A 371 -23.76 -20.98 -14.37
CA THR A 371 -24.48 -20.91 -15.63
C THR A 371 -25.93 -20.47 -15.35
N ALA A 372 -26.63 -19.96 -16.36
CA ALA A 372 -28.05 -19.66 -16.21
C ALA A 372 -28.84 -20.88 -15.67
N GLN A 373 -28.38 -22.11 -15.97
CA GLN A 373 -28.93 -23.35 -15.42
C GLN A 373 -28.67 -23.49 -13.92
N ASP A 374 -27.46 -23.23 -13.43
CA ASP A 374 -27.15 -23.30 -11.99
C ASP A 374 -27.96 -22.30 -11.17
N HIS A 375 -28.19 -21.09 -11.72
CA HIS A 375 -29.06 -20.09 -11.11
C HIS A 375 -30.53 -20.53 -11.12
N ILE A 376 -31.03 -21.11 -12.22
CA ILE A 376 -32.39 -21.64 -12.32
C ILE A 376 -32.60 -22.80 -11.34
N GLU A 377 -31.61 -23.68 -11.18
CA GLU A 377 -31.69 -24.83 -10.27
C GLU A 377 -31.63 -24.40 -8.81
N THR A 378 -30.83 -23.38 -8.49
CA THR A 378 -30.81 -22.74 -7.17
C THR A 378 -32.14 -22.06 -6.84
N ILE A 379 -32.73 -21.35 -7.81
CA ILE A 379 -34.06 -20.75 -7.68
C ILE A 379 -35.14 -21.84 -7.50
N ARG A 380 -35.08 -22.95 -8.23
CA ARG A 380 -36.02 -24.07 -8.07
C ARG A 380 -35.95 -24.71 -6.68
N LYS A 381 -34.73 -24.95 -6.18
CA LYS A 381 -34.50 -25.43 -4.81
C LYS A 381 -35.05 -24.48 -3.75
N LEU A 382 -34.85 -23.16 -3.92
CA LEU A 382 -35.38 -22.15 -2.99
C LEU A 382 -36.91 -22.03 -3.05
N LEU A 383 -37.51 -22.30 -4.21
CA LEU A 383 -38.97 -22.30 -4.42
C LEU A 383 -39.64 -23.64 -4.09
N GLY A 384 -38.90 -24.64 -3.63
CA GLY A 384 -39.43 -25.95 -3.23
C GLY A 384 -40.09 -26.75 -4.35
N LYS A 385 -39.61 -26.59 -5.61
CA LYS A 385 -40.09 -27.32 -6.78
C LYS A 385 -39.07 -28.29 -7.34
#